data_AF-A0A955SHZ9-F1
#
_entry.id   AF-A0A955SHZ9-F1
#
_cell.length_a   1.000
_cell.length_b   1.000
_cell.length_c   1.000
_cell.angle_alpha   90.00
_cell.angle_beta   90.00
_cell.angle_gamma   90.00
#
_symmetry.space_group_name_H-M   'P 1'
#
loop_
_entity.id
_entity.type
_entity.pdbx_description
1 polymer ?
#
loop_
_entity_poly.entity_id
_entity_poly.type
_entity_poly.pdbx_seq_one_letter_code
_entity_poly.pdbx_strand_id
1 'polypeptide(L)'
;MNTHSRVMLSMVLGVMALYGTVLAEPVLLQEGLGRHHFPISSNGAMAQRYFDQGLILSFGFNHAEAARSFKEAQRRDSNCAMCYWGEALVLGPNINAPMDPSVVPQAFAALEKAVALKDQATEKEAALIQALAMRYSKEVITDRSQLDVAYADAMRTVAQQFPNDPTIGALLAEALMDLHPWDFWSRGGEPKPWTPEVVSKLESVLDQSASHPLANHLYIHIMEASPHPEKALPS
;
A
#
# COMPACT_ATOMS: atom_id res chain seq x y z
N MET A 1 77.37 -9.56 -24.30
CA MET A 1 76.08 -10.21 -24.60
C MET A 1 75.03 -9.11 -24.72
N ASN A 2 74.52 -8.92 -25.93
CA ASN A 2 73.43 -7.96 -26.24
C ASN A 2 72.18 -8.31 -25.46
N THR A 3 71.41 -7.30 -25.03
CA THR A 3 70.00 -7.18 -25.43
C THR A 3 69.44 -5.79 -25.17
N HIS A 4 68.70 -5.34 -26.18
CA HIS A 4 67.96 -4.11 -26.38
C HIS A 4 66.95 -3.76 -25.27
N SER A 5 66.76 -2.47 -25.02
CA SER A 5 65.55 -1.95 -24.36
C SER A 5 64.82 -1.01 -25.33
N ARG A 6 63.63 -1.42 -25.76
CA ARG A 6 62.73 -0.71 -26.67
C ARG A 6 61.77 0.16 -25.86
N VAL A 7 61.58 1.38 -26.34
CA VAL A 7 60.59 2.38 -25.89
C VAL A 7 59.18 1.79 -25.97
N MET A 8 58.42 1.86 -24.87
CA MET A 8 57.01 1.46 -24.83
C MET A 8 56.14 2.73 -24.90
N LEU A 9 55.35 2.82 -25.98
CA LEU A 9 54.39 3.88 -26.25
C LEU A 9 53.07 3.55 -25.53
N SER A 10 52.67 4.35 -24.54
CA SER A 10 51.39 4.17 -23.84
C SER A 10 50.24 4.71 -24.68
N MET A 11 49.36 3.82 -25.16
CA MET A 11 48.03 4.17 -25.69
C MET A 11 47.07 4.41 -24.51
N VAL A 12 46.52 5.61 -24.42
CA VAL A 12 45.37 5.92 -23.55
C VAL A 12 44.11 5.60 -24.35
N LEU A 13 43.45 4.49 -24.04
CA LEU A 13 42.07 4.24 -24.47
C LEU A 13 41.11 4.89 -23.47
N GLY A 14 40.44 5.95 -23.90
CA GLY A 14 39.30 6.52 -23.18
C GLY A 14 38.06 5.64 -23.37
N VAL A 15 37.50 5.16 -22.26
CA VAL A 15 36.18 4.52 -22.24
C VAL A 15 35.13 5.62 -22.06
N MET A 16 34.42 5.98 -23.13
CA MET A 16 33.16 6.73 -23.01
C MET A 16 32.07 5.76 -22.52
N ALA A 17 31.59 5.95 -21.30
CA ALA A 17 30.39 5.29 -20.82
C ALA A 17 29.16 5.92 -21.49
N LEU A 18 28.52 5.16 -22.39
CA LEU A 18 27.19 5.47 -22.91
C LEU A 18 26.18 5.26 -21.79
N TYR A 19 25.71 6.34 -21.18
CA TYR A 19 24.53 6.32 -20.31
C TYR A 19 23.28 6.15 -21.18
N GLY A 20 22.97 4.91 -21.53
CA GLY A 20 21.66 4.56 -22.06
C GLY A 20 20.63 4.70 -20.95
N THR A 21 19.61 5.54 -21.14
CA THR A 21 18.41 5.55 -20.30
C THR A 21 17.76 4.17 -20.36
N VAL A 22 17.83 3.40 -19.28
CA VAL A 22 16.96 2.22 -19.11
C VAL A 22 15.53 2.72 -19.11
N LEU A 23 14.77 2.43 -20.17
CA LEU A 23 13.33 2.68 -20.18
C LEU A 23 12.71 1.79 -19.10
N ALA A 24 11.93 2.39 -18.20
CA ALA A 24 11.21 1.63 -17.19
C ALA A 24 10.28 0.60 -17.86
N GLU A 25 10.26 -0.63 -17.34
CA GLU A 25 9.42 -1.69 -17.90
C GLU A 25 7.93 -1.29 -17.89
N PRO A 26 7.18 -1.63 -18.96
CA PRO A 26 5.76 -1.31 -19.05
C PRO A 26 4.97 -2.00 -17.94
N VAL A 27 3.99 -1.31 -17.38
CA VAL A 27 3.06 -1.88 -16.39
C VAL A 27 1.92 -2.55 -17.13
N LEU A 28 1.89 -3.88 -17.10
CA LEU A 28 0.86 -4.68 -17.77
C LEU A 28 -0.28 -5.01 -16.81
N LEU A 29 -1.49 -5.13 -17.35
CA LEU A 29 -2.58 -5.74 -16.61
C LEU A 29 -2.34 -7.24 -16.53
N GLN A 30 -2.39 -7.78 -15.32
CA GLN A 30 -2.13 -9.18 -15.04
C GLN A 30 -3.45 -9.95 -14.92
N GLU A 31 -3.48 -11.16 -15.43
CA GLU A 31 -4.59 -12.09 -15.23
C GLU A 31 -4.38 -12.90 -13.95
N GLY A 32 -5.46 -13.46 -13.40
CA GLY A 32 -5.39 -14.36 -12.24
C GLY A 32 -5.17 -13.70 -10.88
N LEU A 33 -5.12 -12.37 -10.79
CA LEU A 33 -4.97 -11.66 -9.50
C LEU A 33 -6.23 -11.71 -8.62
N GLY A 34 -7.41 -11.95 -9.20
CA GLY A 34 -8.69 -11.90 -8.51
C GLY A 34 -9.67 -10.97 -9.21
N ARG A 35 -10.82 -10.71 -8.57
CA ARG A 35 -11.93 -9.92 -9.13
C ARG A 35 -12.41 -8.81 -8.19
N HIS A 36 -11.59 -8.44 -7.19
CA HIS A 36 -11.94 -7.32 -6.32
C HIS A 36 -12.02 -6.04 -7.15
N HIS A 37 -13.10 -5.31 -6.97
CA HIS A 37 -13.40 -4.09 -7.70
C HIS A 37 -13.83 -3.03 -6.72
N PHE A 38 -13.16 -1.89 -6.76
CA PHE A 38 -13.49 -0.73 -5.93
C PHE A 38 -13.77 0.45 -6.87
N PRO A 39 -15.05 0.79 -7.12
CA PRO A 39 -15.40 1.88 -8.01
C PRO A 39 -14.74 3.19 -7.56
N ILE A 40 -14.11 3.90 -8.50
CA ILE A 40 -13.52 5.22 -8.27
C ILE A 40 -14.10 6.27 -9.21
N SER A 41 -14.11 7.53 -8.78
CA SER A 41 -14.31 8.69 -9.64
C SER A 41 -13.16 8.82 -10.63
N SER A 42 -13.34 8.26 -11.82
CA SER A 42 -12.42 8.37 -12.94
C SER A 42 -13.19 8.38 -14.25
N ASN A 43 -12.67 9.12 -15.23
CA ASN A 43 -13.23 9.19 -16.58
C ASN A 43 -12.68 8.09 -17.51
N GLY A 44 -11.75 7.25 -17.04
CA GLY A 44 -11.05 6.28 -17.86
C GLY A 44 -11.21 4.84 -17.38
N ALA A 45 -11.82 3.98 -18.21
CA ALA A 45 -11.96 2.55 -17.91
C ALA A 45 -10.61 1.86 -17.60
N MET A 46 -9.53 2.31 -18.23
CA MET A 46 -8.19 1.79 -17.95
C MET A 46 -7.64 2.24 -16.59
N ALA A 47 -7.94 3.46 -16.14
CA ALA A 47 -7.52 3.92 -14.83
C ALA A 47 -8.18 3.08 -13.72
N GLN A 48 -9.48 2.81 -13.84
CA GLN A 48 -10.19 1.89 -12.94
C GLN A 48 -9.53 0.50 -12.90
N ARG A 49 -9.20 -0.09 -14.06
CA ARG A 49 -8.57 -1.42 -14.11
C ARG A 49 -7.19 -1.46 -13.45
N TYR A 50 -6.36 -0.45 -13.66
CA TYR A 50 -5.06 -0.36 -13.01
C TYR A 50 -5.18 -0.03 -11.51
N PHE A 51 -6.19 0.72 -11.10
CA PHE A 51 -6.48 0.96 -9.69
C PHE A 51 -6.92 -0.33 -8.98
N ASP A 52 -7.84 -1.10 -9.57
CA ASP A 52 -8.27 -2.39 -9.01
C ASP A 52 -7.10 -3.37 -8.90
N GLN A 53 -6.25 -3.46 -9.94
CA GLN A 53 -5.01 -4.24 -9.88
C GLN A 53 -4.08 -3.74 -8.75
N GLY A 54 -3.92 -2.43 -8.61
CA GLY A 54 -3.10 -1.83 -7.55
C GLY A 54 -3.61 -2.21 -6.16
N LEU A 55 -4.93 -2.16 -5.93
CA LEU A 55 -5.53 -2.60 -4.67
C LEU A 55 -5.32 -4.09 -4.43
N ILE A 56 -5.55 -4.95 -5.42
CA ILE A 56 -5.35 -6.40 -5.25
C ILE A 56 -3.89 -6.71 -4.90
N LEU A 57 -2.93 -6.09 -5.60
CA LEU A 57 -1.50 -6.24 -5.32
C LEU A 57 -1.14 -5.71 -3.93
N SER A 58 -1.70 -4.58 -3.53
CA SER A 58 -1.55 -4.03 -2.18
C SER A 58 -2.09 -5.01 -1.14
N PHE A 59 -3.26 -5.59 -1.37
CA PHE A 59 -3.88 -6.53 -0.46
C PHE A 59 -3.12 -7.84 -0.34
N GLY A 60 -2.32 -8.22 -1.35
CA GLY A 60 -1.36 -9.32 -1.26
C GLY A 60 0.04 -8.90 -0.80
N PHE A 61 0.21 -7.68 -0.30
CA PHE A 61 1.48 -7.08 0.13
C PHE A 61 2.58 -7.00 -0.95
N ASN A 62 2.22 -7.01 -2.23
CA ASN A 62 3.13 -6.64 -3.32
C ASN A 62 3.08 -5.13 -3.57
N HIS A 63 3.58 -4.35 -2.62
CA HIS A 63 3.47 -2.88 -2.61
C HIS A 63 4.25 -2.21 -3.76
N ALA A 64 5.38 -2.80 -4.18
CA ALA A 64 6.16 -2.25 -5.29
C ALA A 64 5.38 -2.29 -6.61
N GLU A 65 4.76 -3.42 -6.95
CA GLU A 65 3.93 -3.53 -8.16
C GLU A 65 2.60 -2.79 -8.00
N ALA A 66 2.03 -2.72 -6.79
CA ALA A 66 0.86 -1.88 -6.52
C ALA A 66 1.15 -0.40 -6.83
N ALA A 67 2.28 0.13 -6.35
CA ALA A 67 2.70 1.51 -6.62
C ALA A 67 2.87 1.78 -8.13
N ARG A 68 3.46 0.83 -8.87
CA ARG A 68 3.57 0.91 -10.34
C ARG A 68 2.19 0.95 -11.00
N SER A 69 1.25 0.12 -10.53
CA SER A 69 -0.13 0.08 -11.04
C SER A 69 -0.87 1.39 -10.79
N PHE A 70 -0.78 1.96 -9.59
CA PHE A 70 -1.39 3.25 -9.27
C PHE A 70 -0.81 4.40 -10.10
N LYS A 71 0.52 4.43 -10.30
CA LYS A 71 1.15 5.40 -11.21
C LYS A 71 0.68 5.27 -12.64
N GLU A 72 0.48 4.04 -13.12
CA GLU A 72 -0.09 3.83 -14.45
C GLU A 72 -1.55 4.30 -14.51
N ALA A 73 -2.35 4.06 -13.47
CA ALA A 73 -3.70 4.60 -13.37
C ALA A 73 -3.72 6.14 -13.44
N GLN A 74 -2.79 6.82 -12.74
CA GLN A 74 -2.61 8.28 -12.82
C GLN A 74 -2.24 8.75 -14.23
N ARG A 75 -1.41 8.00 -14.98
CA ARG A 75 -1.11 8.33 -16.39
C ARG A 75 -2.32 8.21 -17.30
N ARG A 76 -3.24 7.29 -16.99
CA ARG A 76 -4.49 7.11 -17.75
C ARG A 76 -5.55 8.14 -17.42
N ASP A 77 -5.57 8.61 -16.17
CA ASP A 77 -6.44 9.69 -15.72
C ASP A 77 -5.75 10.54 -14.65
N SER A 78 -5.22 11.69 -15.05
CA SER A 78 -4.48 12.58 -14.17
C SER A 78 -5.37 13.30 -13.14
N ASN A 79 -6.69 13.23 -13.28
CA ASN A 79 -7.67 13.81 -12.34
C ASN A 79 -8.24 12.76 -11.37
N CYS A 80 -7.81 11.50 -11.47
CA CYS A 80 -8.23 10.43 -10.57
C CYS A 80 -7.62 10.60 -9.16
N ALA A 81 -8.37 11.19 -8.23
CA ALA A 81 -7.92 11.42 -6.86
C ALA A 81 -7.48 10.11 -6.16
N MET A 82 -8.25 9.04 -6.33
CA MET A 82 -7.96 7.74 -5.73
C MET A 82 -6.70 7.08 -6.28
N CYS A 83 -6.34 7.35 -7.53
CA CYS A 83 -5.12 6.80 -8.12
C CYS A 83 -3.85 7.37 -7.44
N TYR A 84 -3.91 8.62 -6.97
CA TYR A 84 -2.84 9.19 -6.13
C TYR A 84 -2.92 8.73 -4.68
N TRP A 85 -4.13 8.58 -4.13
CA TRP A 85 -4.33 7.99 -2.80
C TRP A 85 -3.75 6.58 -2.72
N GLY A 86 -3.96 5.75 -3.74
CA GLY A 86 -3.45 4.38 -3.78
C GLY A 86 -1.93 4.31 -3.78
N GLU A 87 -1.27 5.20 -4.54
CA GLU A 87 0.20 5.32 -4.47
C GLU A 87 0.66 5.73 -3.08
N ALA A 88 0.05 6.76 -2.50
CA ALA A 88 0.39 7.21 -1.15
C ALA A 88 0.15 6.10 -0.11
N LEU A 89 -0.92 5.31 -0.24
CA LEU A 89 -1.22 4.21 0.69
C LEU A 89 -0.08 3.19 0.74
N VAL A 90 0.35 2.67 -0.42
CA VAL A 90 1.30 1.54 -0.48
C VAL A 90 2.75 1.93 -0.23
N LEU A 91 3.07 3.22 -0.30
CA LEU A 91 4.38 3.75 0.11
C LEU A 91 4.49 3.95 1.63
N GLY A 92 3.39 3.73 2.38
CA GLY A 92 3.36 3.78 3.82
C GLY A 92 3.90 2.51 4.49
N PRO A 93 3.91 2.48 5.84
CA PRO A 93 4.20 1.26 6.57
C PRO A 93 3.08 0.22 6.38
N ASN A 94 3.42 -1.02 6.73
CA ASN A 94 2.48 -2.13 6.95
C ASN A 94 3.06 -3.05 8.04
N ILE A 95 2.32 -4.07 8.45
CA ILE A 95 2.77 -5.02 9.48
C ILE A 95 4.15 -5.66 9.21
N ASN A 96 4.57 -5.81 7.95
CA ASN A 96 5.84 -6.45 7.60
C ASN A 96 7.02 -5.49 7.50
N ALA A 97 6.77 -4.20 7.25
CA ALA A 97 7.83 -3.26 6.96
C ALA A 97 7.47 -1.84 7.44
N PRO A 98 8.39 -1.17 8.16
CA PRO A 98 8.25 0.25 8.40
C PRO A 98 8.34 1.03 7.07
N MET A 99 7.85 2.26 7.07
CA MET A 99 8.00 3.15 5.93
C MET A 99 9.48 3.46 5.66
N ASP A 100 9.92 3.29 4.41
CA ASP A 100 11.25 3.71 3.99
C ASP A 100 11.34 5.26 3.98
N PRO A 101 12.28 5.88 4.72
CA PRO A 101 12.46 7.33 4.73
C PRO A 101 12.65 7.96 3.34
N SER A 102 13.25 7.22 2.40
CA SER A 102 13.53 7.70 1.04
C SER A 102 12.27 7.91 0.19
N VAL A 103 11.16 7.24 0.53
CA VAL A 103 9.89 7.38 -0.23
C VAL A 103 8.95 8.43 0.35
N VAL A 104 9.28 9.04 1.50
CA VAL A 104 8.45 10.09 2.14
C VAL A 104 8.10 11.23 1.19
N PRO A 105 9.05 11.84 0.45
CA PRO A 105 8.70 12.93 -0.47
C PRO A 105 7.72 12.49 -1.58
N GLN A 106 7.86 11.25 -2.06
CA GLN A 106 6.99 10.71 -3.11
C GLN A 106 5.57 10.44 -2.57
N ALA A 107 5.46 9.78 -1.42
CA ALA A 107 4.18 9.48 -0.77
C ALA A 107 3.42 10.77 -0.44
N PHE A 108 4.12 11.76 0.11
CA PHE A 108 3.53 13.05 0.44
C PHE A 108 3.06 13.80 -0.82
N ALA A 109 3.85 13.83 -1.88
CA ALA A 109 3.46 14.49 -3.13
C ALA A 109 2.23 13.83 -3.79
N ALA A 110 2.14 12.50 -3.76
CA ALA A 110 0.97 11.76 -4.23
C ALA A 110 -0.27 12.12 -3.38
N LEU A 111 -0.13 12.10 -2.05
CA LEU A 111 -1.21 12.49 -1.14
C LEU A 111 -1.68 13.94 -1.36
N GLU A 112 -0.76 14.90 -1.54
CA GLU A 112 -1.11 16.29 -1.84
C GLU A 112 -1.95 16.40 -3.13
N LYS A 113 -1.63 15.59 -4.15
CA LYS A 113 -2.47 15.50 -5.36
C LYS A 113 -3.82 14.87 -5.11
N ALA A 114 -3.90 13.80 -4.33
CA ALA A 114 -5.18 13.23 -3.92
C ALA A 114 -6.05 14.25 -3.20
N VAL A 115 -5.49 14.99 -2.23
CA VAL A 115 -6.18 16.05 -1.48
C VAL A 115 -6.64 17.18 -2.40
N ALA A 116 -5.81 17.63 -3.34
CA ALA A 116 -6.17 18.69 -4.28
C ALA A 116 -7.30 18.30 -5.24
N LEU A 117 -7.49 17.01 -5.50
CA LEU A 117 -8.51 16.47 -6.40
C LEU A 117 -9.76 15.96 -5.66
N LYS A 118 -9.75 15.90 -4.32
CA LYS A 118 -10.80 15.25 -3.52
C LYS A 118 -12.20 15.81 -3.74
N ASP A 119 -12.33 17.08 -4.12
CA ASP A 119 -13.65 17.73 -4.32
C ASP A 119 -14.31 17.29 -5.65
N GLN A 120 -13.57 16.56 -6.50
CA GLN A 120 -14.08 15.87 -7.70
C GLN A 120 -14.40 14.39 -7.42
N ALA A 121 -14.09 13.92 -6.21
CA ALA A 121 -14.28 12.53 -5.79
C ALA A 121 -15.66 12.34 -5.15
N THR A 122 -16.06 11.08 -4.94
CA THR A 122 -17.26 10.79 -4.13
C THR A 122 -16.99 11.12 -2.66
N GLU A 123 -18.05 11.25 -1.85
CA GLU A 123 -17.92 11.46 -0.40
C GLU A 123 -17.05 10.38 0.27
N LYS A 124 -17.24 9.12 -0.14
CA LYS A 124 -16.46 7.97 0.34
C LYS A 124 -14.97 8.10 0.02
N GLU A 125 -14.66 8.46 -1.21
CA GLU A 125 -13.27 8.67 -1.66
C GLU A 125 -12.63 9.84 -0.94
N ALA A 126 -13.34 10.97 -0.82
CA ALA A 126 -12.87 12.14 -0.11
C ALA A 126 -12.59 11.84 1.38
N ALA A 127 -13.41 11.01 2.02
CA ALA A 127 -13.20 10.57 3.40
C ALA A 127 -11.95 9.70 3.55
N LEU A 128 -11.71 8.75 2.63
CA LEU A 128 -10.48 7.93 2.61
C LEU A 128 -9.22 8.78 2.39
N ILE A 129 -9.29 9.76 1.50
CA ILE A 129 -8.20 10.71 1.22
C ILE A 129 -7.88 11.53 2.48
N GLN A 130 -8.91 12.05 3.15
CA GLN A 130 -8.74 12.82 4.38
C GLN A 130 -8.18 11.97 5.51
N ALA A 131 -8.62 10.71 5.65
CA ALA A 131 -8.06 9.80 6.63
C ALA A 131 -6.58 9.54 6.36
N LEU A 132 -6.21 9.19 5.12
CA LEU A 132 -4.80 8.95 4.77
C LEU A 132 -3.92 10.19 4.97
N ALA A 133 -4.48 11.40 4.82
CA ALA A 133 -3.76 12.63 5.09
C ALA A 133 -3.26 12.75 6.54
N MET A 134 -3.92 12.09 7.50
CA MET A 134 -3.49 12.03 8.89
C MET A 134 -2.23 11.17 9.10
N ARG A 135 -1.93 10.25 8.17
CA ARG A 135 -0.80 9.31 8.25
C ARG A 135 0.54 9.92 7.84
N TYR A 136 0.54 11.10 7.22
CA TYR A 136 1.72 11.64 6.55
C TYR A 136 2.12 13.03 7.04
N SER A 137 3.44 13.20 7.16
CA SER A 137 4.12 14.48 7.30
C SER A 137 4.97 14.70 6.06
N LYS A 138 5.19 15.98 5.71
CA LYS A 138 6.10 16.37 4.64
C LYS A 138 7.55 16.02 4.96
N GLU A 139 7.91 16.12 6.24
CA GLU A 139 9.26 15.86 6.72
C GLU A 139 9.44 14.38 7.08
N VAL A 140 10.65 13.88 6.88
CA VAL A 140 11.05 12.57 7.42
C VAL A 140 11.11 12.68 8.93
N ILE A 141 10.30 11.89 9.62
CA ILE A 141 10.30 11.81 11.08
C ILE A 141 10.72 10.40 11.52
N THR A 142 11.48 10.32 12.60
CA THR A 142 11.98 9.05 13.13
C THR A 142 10.88 8.22 13.80
N ASP A 143 10.04 8.87 14.62
CA ASP A 143 8.90 8.25 15.27
C ASP A 143 7.61 8.66 14.56
N ARG A 144 6.92 7.69 13.97
CA ARG A 144 5.67 7.86 13.22
C ARG A 144 4.44 7.40 14.00
N SER A 145 4.61 6.89 15.22
CA SER A 145 3.53 6.27 15.99
C SER A 145 2.29 7.15 16.12
N GLN A 146 2.47 8.45 16.35
CA GLN A 146 1.34 9.40 16.42
C GLN A 146 0.62 9.59 15.08
N LEU A 147 1.32 9.50 13.94
CA LEU A 147 0.69 9.57 12.62
C LEU A 147 -0.10 8.30 12.32
N ASP A 148 0.45 7.14 12.67
CA ASP A 148 -0.24 5.86 12.47
C ASP A 148 -1.50 5.76 13.36
N VAL A 149 -1.42 6.23 14.62
CA VAL A 149 -2.60 6.37 15.50
C VAL A 149 -3.63 7.33 14.90
N ALA A 150 -3.19 8.50 14.41
CA ALA A 150 -4.10 9.47 13.81
C ALA A 150 -4.80 8.91 12.55
N TYR A 151 -4.10 8.09 11.76
CA TYR A 151 -4.68 7.39 10.63
C TYR A 151 -5.71 6.34 11.05
N ALA A 152 -5.37 5.49 12.04
CA ALA A 152 -6.29 4.47 12.55
C ALA A 152 -7.57 5.10 13.13
N ASP A 153 -7.46 6.19 13.88
CA ASP A 153 -8.61 6.93 14.43
C ASP A 153 -9.45 7.61 13.33
N ALA A 154 -8.80 8.15 12.30
CA ALA A 154 -9.51 8.67 11.13
C ALA A 154 -10.24 7.55 10.38
N MET A 155 -9.62 6.39 10.19
CA MET A 155 -10.25 5.22 9.58
C MET A 155 -11.41 4.68 10.42
N ARG A 156 -11.36 4.75 11.76
CA ARG A 156 -12.52 4.44 12.61
C ARG A 156 -13.69 5.36 12.28
N THR A 157 -13.42 6.65 12.11
CA THR A 157 -14.44 7.64 11.73
C THR A 157 -15.03 7.33 10.35
N VAL A 158 -14.18 6.98 9.36
CA VAL A 158 -14.65 6.59 8.02
C VAL A 158 -15.51 5.31 8.09
N ALA A 159 -15.10 4.30 8.85
CA ALA A 159 -15.87 3.07 9.02
C ALA A 159 -17.23 3.29 9.71
N GLN A 160 -17.36 4.30 10.58
CA GLN A 160 -18.63 4.69 11.16
C GLN A 160 -19.55 5.40 10.14
N GLN A 161 -18.97 6.17 9.21
CA GLN A 161 -19.73 6.82 8.13
C GLN A 161 -20.21 5.81 7.07
N PHE A 162 -19.41 4.76 6.82
CA PHE A 162 -19.68 3.75 5.79
C PHE A 162 -19.68 2.32 6.37
N PRO A 163 -20.60 1.98 7.30
CA PRO A 163 -20.55 0.73 8.08
C PRO A 163 -20.76 -0.53 7.25
N ASN A 164 -21.34 -0.41 6.05
CA ASN A 164 -21.66 -1.52 5.15
C ASN A 164 -20.68 -1.65 3.98
N ASP A 165 -19.55 -0.92 3.99
CA ASP A 165 -18.51 -1.07 2.98
C ASP A 165 -17.40 -2.01 3.52
N PRO A 166 -17.30 -3.24 2.99
CA PRO A 166 -16.33 -4.23 3.49
C PRO A 166 -14.88 -3.80 3.25
N THR A 167 -14.61 -3.00 2.21
CA THR A 167 -13.25 -2.52 1.93
C THR A 167 -12.81 -1.50 2.97
N ILE A 168 -13.71 -0.60 3.37
CA ILE A 168 -13.45 0.34 4.47
C ILE A 168 -13.23 -0.40 5.79
N GLY A 169 -14.04 -1.43 6.06
CA GLY A 169 -13.84 -2.28 7.24
C GLY A 169 -12.47 -2.97 7.25
N ALA A 170 -12.03 -3.51 6.10
CA ALA A 170 -10.73 -4.16 5.96
C ALA A 170 -9.56 -3.17 6.08
N LEU A 171 -9.68 -1.97 5.50
CA LEU A 171 -8.66 -0.90 5.64
C LEU A 171 -8.55 -0.41 7.08
N LEU A 172 -9.66 -0.34 7.83
CA LEU A 172 -9.60 -0.06 9.27
C LEU A 172 -8.86 -1.18 10.02
N ALA A 173 -9.14 -2.45 9.72
CA ALA A 173 -8.45 -3.56 10.37
C ALA A 173 -6.94 -3.50 10.10
N GLU A 174 -6.53 -3.20 8.86
CA GLU A 174 -5.11 -3.00 8.49
C GLU A 174 -4.47 -1.88 9.30
N ALA A 175 -5.11 -0.70 9.35
CA ALA A 175 -4.61 0.44 10.10
C ALA A 175 -4.44 0.15 11.59
N LEU A 176 -5.33 -0.65 12.19
CA LEU A 176 -5.23 -1.09 13.59
C LEU A 176 -4.10 -2.10 13.80
N MET A 177 -3.88 -3.00 12.83
CA MET A 177 -2.80 -3.98 12.89
C MET A 177 -1.43 -3.32 12.80
N ASP A 178 -1.30 -2.27 12.00
CA ASP A 178 -0.07 -1.49 11.83
C ASP A 178 0.38 -0.75 13.11
N LEU A 179 -0.53 -0.51 14.07
CA LEU A 179 -0.17 0.02 15.38
C LEU A 179 0.61 -0.98 16.23
N HIS A 180 0.45 -2.27 15.94
CA HIS A 180 0.95 -3.39 16.74
C HIS A 180 1.51 -4.51 15.83
N PRO A 181 2.49 -4.21 14.96
CA PRO A 181 2.95 -5.15 13.95
C PRO A 181 3.46 -6.43 14.62
N TRP A 182 2.86 -7.57 14.23
CA TRP A 182 3.19 -8.91 14.75
C TRP A 182 2.99 -9.12 16.27
N ASP A 183 2.33 -8.20 16.98
CA ASP A 183 2.09 -8.32 18.43
C ASP A 183 0.61 -8.56 18.77
N PHE A 184 -0.01 -9.63 18.27
CA PHE A 184 -1.45 -9.88 18.47
C PHE A 184 -1.77 -10.91 19.57
N TRP A 185 -0.86 -11.85 19.80
CA TRP A 185 -1.05 -12.92 20.78
C TRP A 185 0.19 -13.08 21.63
N SER A 186 0.01 -13.34 22.92
CA SER A 186 1.12 -13.77 23.77
C SER A 186 1.58 -15.18 23.39
N ARG A 187 2.79 -15.57 23.83
CA ARG A 187 3.27 -16.96 23.66
C ARG A 187 2.34 -18.02 24.26
N GLY A 188 1.55 -17.64 25.27
CA GLY A 188 0.57 -18.53 25.91
C GLY A 188 -0.77 -18.60 25.17
N GLY A 189 -0.95 -17.84 24.09
CA GLY A 189 -2.20 -17.80 23.33
C GLY A 189 -3.22 -16.79 23.82
N GLU A 190 -2.89 -15.97 24.83
CA GLU A 190 -3.77 -14.88 25.28
C GLU A 190 -3.78 -13.73 24.27
N PRO A 191 -4.94 -13.17 23.90
CA PRO A 191 -5.03 -12.01 23.01
C PRO A 191 -4.44 -10.77 23.70
N LYS A 192 -3.74 -9.93 22.93
CA LYS A 192 -3.38 -8.58 23.39
C LYS A 192 -4.63 -7.68 23.48
N PRO A 193 -4.58 -6.56 24.23
CA PRO A 193 -5.76 -5.70 24.44
C PRO A 193 -6.42 -5.18 23.15
N TRP A 194 -5.66 -5.03 22.07
CA TRP A 194 -6.14 -4.55 20.76
C TRP A 194 -6.67 -5.67 19.85
N THR A 195 -6.30 -6.93 20.09
CA THR A 195 -6.62 -8.06 19.22
C THR A 195 -8.13 -8.31 19.04
N PRO A 196 -8.97 -8.25 20.08
CA PRO A 196 -10.42 -8.49 19.93
C PRO A 196 -11.11 -7.51 18.96
N GLU A 197 -10.71 -6.24 18.95
CA GLU A 197 -11.28 -5.23 18.03
C GLU A 197 -10.98 -5.59 16.58
N VAL A 198 -9.72 -5.94 16.29
CA VAL A 198 -9.28 -6.28 14.93
C VAL A 198 -9.96 -7.57 14.45
N VAL A 199 -9.96 -8.63 15.27
CA VAL A 199 -10.61 -9.90 14.93
C VAL A 199 -12.10 -9.68 14.66
N SER A 200 -12.81 -8.97 15.55
CA SER A 200 -14.24 -8.69 15.36
C SER A 200 -14.51 -7.89 14.09
N LYS A 201 -13.64 -6.93 13.76
CA LYS A 201 -13.75 -6.15 12.52
C LYS A 201 -13.55 -7.02 11.28
N LEU A 202 -12.54 -7.89 11.27
CA LEU A 202 -12.27 -8.80 10.16
C LEU A 202 -13.38 -9.83 9.98
N GLU A 203 -13.84 -10.48 11.05
CA GLU A 203 -14.97 -11.42 11.02
C GLU A 203 -16.22 -10.73 10.45
N SER A 204 -16.52 -9.50 10.87
CA SER A 204 -17.64 -8.71 10.33
C SER A 204 -17.51 -8.38 8.83
N VAL A 205 -16.30 -8.16 8.33
CA VAL A 205 -16.05 -7.95 6.90
C VAL A 205 -16.24 -9.25 6.13
N LEU A 206 -15.74 -10.38 6.65
CA LEU A 206 -15.86 -11.69 6.03
C LEU A 206 -17.31 -12.21 6.01
N ASP A 207 -18.12 -11.86 7.01
CA ASP A 207 -19.56 -12.13 6.99
C ASP A 207 -20.29 -11.38 5.85
N GLN A 208 -19.86 -10.15 5.55
CA GLN A 208 -20.41 -9.34 4.45
C GLN A 208 -19.85 -9.73 3.08
N SER A 209 -18.58 -10.15 3.05
CA SER A 209 -17.84 -10.47 1.83
C SER A 209 -16.79 -11.53 2.12
N ALA A 210 -17.22 -12.80 2.10
CA ALA A 210 -16.38 -13.96 2.43
C ALA A 210 -15.13 -14.08 1.54
N SER A 211 -15.17 -13.53 0.33
CA SER A 211 -14.04 -13.53 -0.61
C SER A 211 -13.27 -12.19 -0.62
N HIS A 212 -13.40 -11.35 0.41
CA HIS A 212 -12.69 -10.06 0.45
C HIS A 212 -11.17 -10.29 0.62
N PRO A 213 -10.34 -9.94 -0.38
CA PRO A 213 -8.92 -10.32 -0.39
C PRO A 213 -8.12 -9.78 0.79
N LEU A 214 -8.27 -8.48 1.12
CA LEU A 214 -7.54 -7.91 2.27
C LEU A 214 -7.95 -8.55 3.59
N ALA A 215 -9.26 -8.70 3.84
CA ALA A 215 -9.74 -9.28 5.08
C ALA A 215 -9.29 -10.73 5.24
N ASN A 216 -9.36 -11.56 4.20
CA ASN A 216 -8.83 -12.92 4.23
C ASN A 216 -7.33 -12.94 4.54
N HIS A 217 -6.55 -12.10 3.86
CA HIS A 217 -5.11 -12.05 4.09
C HIS A 217 -4.76 -11.60 5.52
N LEU A 218 -5.38 -10.54 6.02
CA LEU A 218 -5.17 -10.05 7.38
C LEU A 218 -5.68 -11.03 8.44
N TYR A 219 -6.75 -11.76 8.14
CA TYR A 219 -7.30 -12.75 9.06
C TYR A 219 -6.36 -13.94 9.24
N ILE A 220 -5.65 -14.36 8.18
CA ILE A 220 -4.55 -15.32 8.30
C ILE A 220 -3.46 -14.77 9.23
N HIS A 221 -2.98 -13.55 8.97
CA HIS A 221 -1.90 -12.92 9.78
C HIS A 221 -2.25 -12.77 11.25
N ILE A 222 -3.47 -12.35 11.57
CA ILE A 222 -3.85 -12.21 12.98
C ILE A 222 -4.10 -13.57 13.63
N MET A 223 -4.56 -14.59 12.92
CA MET A 223 -4.91 -15.89 13.50
C MET A 223 -3.74 -16.89 13.57
N GLU A 224 -2.69 -16.73 12.77
CA GLU A 224 -1.60 -17.73 12.69
C GLU A 224 -0.86 -17.99 14.01
N ALA A 225 -0.73 -16.97 14.86
CA ALA A 225 -0.12 -17.08 16.19
C ALA A 225 -1.14 -17.31 17.32
N SER A 226 -2.43 -17.41 16.99
CA SER A 226 -3.50 -17.62 17.95
C SER A 226 -3.59 -19.10 18.39
N PRO A 227 -4.37 -19.41 19.45
CA PRO A 227 -4.73 -20.80 19.78
C PRO A 227 -5.65 -21.48 18.77
N HIS A 228 -6.21 -20.71 17.81
CA HIS A 228 -7.25 -21.14 16.88
C HIS A 228 -6.92 -20.79 15.42
N PRO A 229 -5.73 -21.15 14.90
CA PRO A 229 -5.36 -20.83 13.52
C PRO A 229 -6.32 -21.47 12.51
N GLU A 230 -7.00 -22.56 12.87
CA GLU A 230 -8.00 -23.25 12.04
C GLU A 230 -9.17 -22.35 11.63
N LYS A 231 -9.44 -21.27 12.38
CA LYS A 231 -10.49 -20.31 12.03
C LYS A 231 -10.23 -19.63 10.69
N ALA A 232 -8.98 -19.45 10.29
CA ALA A 232 -8.60 -18.81 9.03
C ALA A 232 -8.50 -19.79 7.84
N LEU A 233 -8.80 -21.09 8.02
CA LEU A 233 -8.78 -22.07 6.91
C LEU A 233 -9.70 -21.74 5.72
N PRO A 234 -10.87 -21.08 5.88
CA PRO A 234 -11.71 -20.71 4.75
C PRO A 234 -11.18 -19.56 3.90
N SER A 235 -10.13 -18.85 4.35
CA SER A 235 -9.57 -17.66 3.72
C SER A 235 -8.76 -17.92 2.45
#